data_AF-A0A3D2N546-F1
#
_entry.id   AF-A0A3D2N546-F1
#
_cell.length_a   1.000
_cell.length_b   1.000
_cell.length_c   1.000
_cell.angle_alpha   90.00
_cell.angle_beta   90.00
_cell.angle_gamma   90.00
#
_symmetry.space_group_name_H-M   'P 1'
#
loop_
_entity.id
_entity.type
_entity.pdbx_description
1 polymer ?
#
loop_
_entity_poly.entity_id
_entity_poly.type
_entity_poly.pdbx_seq_one_letter_code
_entity_poly.pdbx_strand_id
1 'polypeptide(L)'
;GVTQDVELTADDLKVLAGQFKAEYKSKIGVDFPDDPKEQLMGAIKAVFRSWDNPRANVYRRDNDIPFSWGTAVNVQSMAFGNMGDDCGTGVAFTRDPATGEKKLMGEFLTNAQGEDV
;
A
#
# COMPACT_ATOMS: atom_id res chain seq x y z
N GLY A 1 2.47 -27.66 -0.57
CA GLY A 1 2.24 -26.20 -0.59
C GLY A 1 2.39 -25.73 -2.01
N VAL A 2 1.79 -24.59 -2.33
CA VAL A 2 1.99 -23.90 -3.61
C VAL A 2 3.37 -23.20 -3.64
N THR A 3 3.82 -22.81 -4.83
CA THR A 3 5.10 -22.09 -5.01
C THR A 3 4.88 -20.60 -5.23
N GLN A 4 3.75 -20.22 -5.83
CA GLN A 4 3.38 -18.83 -6.08
C GLN A 4 2.06 -18.49 -5.39
N ASP A 5 1.92 -17.25 -4.91
CA ASP A 5 0.73 -16.81 -4.18
C ASP A 5 -0.55 -16.88 -5.04
N VAL A 6 -0.43 -16.67 -6.35
CA VAL A 6 -1.54 -16.78 -7.32
C VAL A 6 -2.10 -18.19 -7.48
N GLU A 7 -1.38 -19.21 -7.00
CA GLU A 7 -1.83 -20.61 -7.02
C GLU A 7 -2.72 -20.94 -5.79
N LEU A 8 -2.82 -20.02 -4.81
CA LEU A 8 -3.69 -20.20 -3.64
C LEU A 8 -5.16 -20.12 -4.06
N THR A 9 -5.95 -21.10 -3.59
CA THR A 9 -7.40 -21.07 -3.77
C THR A 9 -8.06 -20.10 -2.79
N ALA A 10 -9.33 -19.75 -3.05
CA ALA A 10 -10.11 -18.93 -2.12
C ALA A 10 -10.21 -19.56 -0.71
N ASP A 11 -10.26 -20.89 -0.61
CA ASP A 11 -10.27 -21.59 0.68
C ASP A 11 -8.92 -21.49 1.40
N ASP A 12 -7.81 -21.56 0.66
CA ASP A 12 -6.47 -21.35 1.22
C ASP A 12 -6.33 -19.91 1.76
N LEU A 13 -6.81 -18.92 1.00
CA LEU A 13 -6.79 -17.51 1.41
C LEU A 13 -7.65 -17.27 2.66
N LYS A 14 -8.78 -17.99 2.80
CA LYS A 14 -9.62 -17.92 4.01
C LYS A 14 -8.88 -18.47 5.24
N VAL A 15 -8.14 -19.57 5.08
CA VAL A 15 -7.28 -20.12 6.14
C VAL A 15 -6.16 -19.13 6.48
N LEU A 16 -5.50 -18.57 5.47
CA LEU A 16 -4.41 -17.61 5.63
C LEU A 16 -4.85 -16.34 6.36
N ALA A 17 -6.02 -15.79 6.05
CA ALA A 17 -6.59 -14.64 6.76
C ALA A 17 -6.75 -14.92 8.27
N GLY A 18 -7.16 -16.14 8.63
CA GLY A 18 -7.22 -16.57 10.03
C GLY A 18 -5.85 -16.64 10.69
N GLN A 19 -4.84 -17.15 9.99
CA GLN A 19 -3.45 -17.20 10.47
C GLN A 19 -2.88 -15.79 10.69
N PHE A 20 -3.15 -14.84 9.80
CA PHE A 20 -2.72 -13.44 9.98
C PHE A 20 -3.40 -12.76 11.18
N LYS A 21 -4.69 -12.99 11.41
CA LYS A 21 -5.36 -12.49 12.62
C LYS A 21 -4.75 -13.09 13.90
N ALA A 22 -4.42 -14.37 13.89
CA ALA A 22 -3.76 -15.02 15.02
C ALA A 22 -2.34 -14.47 15.27
N GLU A 23 -1.56 -14.23 14.21
CA GLU A 23 -0.23 -13.62 14.31
C GLU A 23 -0.29 -12.19 14.84
N TYR A 24 -1.26 -11.38 14.37
CA TYR A 24 -1.51 -10.05 14.90
C TYR A 24 -1.76 -10.10 16.42
N LYS A 25 -2.63 -11.00 16.87
CA LYS A 25 -2.92 -11.18 18.30
C LYS A 25 -1.69 -11.61 19.09
N SER A 26 -0.89 -12.51 18.54
CA SER A 26 0.36 -12.97 19.15
C SER A 26 1.36 -11.83 19.35
N LYS A 27 1.49 -10.94 18.37
CA LYS A 27 2.47 -9.83 18.39
C LYS A 27 2.00 -8.60 19.16
N ILE A 28 0.73 -8.24 19.03
CA ILE A 28 0.18 -6.98 19.57
C ILE A 28 -0.54 -7.21 20.90
N GLY A 29 -0.99 -8.44 21.17
CA GLY A 29 -1.69 -8.82 22.40
C GLY A 29 -3.19 -8.55 22.38
N VAL A 30 -3.74 -8.08 21.26
CA VAL A 30 -5.18 -7.81 21.07
C VAL A 30 -5.65 -8.36 19.73
N ASP A 31 -6.95 -8.65 19.62
CA ASP A 31 -7.54 -9.06 18.34
C ASP A 31 -7.42 -7.96 17.28
N PHE A 32 -7.34 -8.35 16.01
CA PHE A 32 -7.36 -7.40 14.91
C PHE A 32 -8.67 -6.59 14.94
N PRO A 33 -8.63 -5.25 14.87
CA PRO A 33 -9.82 -4.44 15.00
C PRO A 33 -10.77 -4.69 13.82
N ASP A 34 -12.00 -5.12 14.08
CA ASP A 34 -13.00 -5.34 13.04
C ASP A 34 -13.82 -4.06 12.72
N ASP A 35 -13.77 -3.01 13.57
CA ASP A 35 -14.41 -1.72 13.28
C ASP A 35 -13.56 -0.91 12.26
N PRO A 36 -14.10 -0.60 11.07
CA PRO A 36 -13.39 0.19 10.07
C PRO A 36 -13.01 1.61 10.55
N LYS A 37 -13.75 2.20 11.50
CA LYS A 37 -13.41 3.52 12.06
C LYS A 37 -12.19 3.44 12.97
N GLU A 38 -12.06 2.36 13.74
CA GLU A 38 -10.86 2.11 14.55
C GLU A 38 -9.64 1.88 13.67
N GLN A 39 -9.79 1.09 12.59
CA GLN A 39 -8.74 0.88 11.59
C GLN A 39 -8.30 2.21 10.95
N LEU A 40 -9.25 3.04 10.49
CA LEU A 40 -8.97 4.34 9.89
C LEU A 40 -8.20 5.26 10.85
N MET A 41 -8.65 5.37 12.10
CA MET A 41 -7.97 6.18 13.11
C MET A 41 -6.59 5.61 13.46
N GLY A 42 -6.44 4.29 13.47
CA GLY A 42 -5.15 3.62 13.62
C GLY A 42 -4.18 3.99 12.50
N ALA A 43 -4.64 3.94 11.25
CA ALA A 43 -3.86 4.31 10.06
C ALA A 43 -3.46 5.80 10.08
N ILE A 44 -4.38 6.71 10.36
CA ILE A 44 -4.09 8.16 10.46
C ILE A 44 -3.00 8.43 11.50
N LYS A 45 -3.14 7.85 12.70
CA LYS A 45 -2.12 8.00 13.76
C LYS A 45 -0.79 7.39 13.33
N ALA A 46 -0.80 6.26 12.62
CA ALA A 46 0.42 5.63 12.13
C ALA A 46 1.15 6.52 11.10
N VAL A 47 0.44 7.18 10.19
CA VAL A 47 1.03 8.13 9.23
C VAL A 47 1.65 9.33 9.95
N PHE A 48 0.97 9.92 10.94
CA PHE A 48 1.57 11.02 11.70
C PHE A 48 2.81 10.58 12.49
N ARG A 49 2.79 9.39 13.11
CA ARG A 49 3.99 8.83 13.76
C ARG A 49 5.10 8.54 12.76
N SER A 50 4.77 8.14 11.53
CA SER A 50 5.78 7.84 10.52
C SER A 50 6.55 9.09 10.10
N TRP A 51 6.00 10.29 10.25
CA TRP A 51 6.74 11.53 10.03
C TRP A 51 7.99 11.63 10.91
N ASP A 52 7.92 11.19 12.17
CA ASP A 52 9.05 11.25 13.10
C ASP A 52 9.86 9.95 13.18
N ASN A 53 9.74 9.07 12.18
CA ASN A 53 10.55 7.85 12.18
C ASN A 53 12.04 8.18 11.87
N PRO A 54 13.00 7.35 12.35
CA PRO A 54 14.43 7.60 12.14
C PRO A 54 14.84 7.76 10.67
N ARG A 55 14.24 6.97 9.77
CA ARG A 55 14.52 7.04 8.32
C ARG A 55 14.06 8.37 7.72
N ALA A 56 12.88 8.87 8.11
CA ALA A 56 12.33 10.15 7.67
C ALA A 56 13.15 11.32 8.22
N ASN A 57 13.61 11.23 9.47
CA ASN A 57 14.51 12.22 10.07
C ASN A 57 15.83 12.35 9.30
N VAL A 58 16.44 11.24 8.91
CA VAL A 58 17.65 11.24 8.07
C VAL A 58 17.36 11.85 6.69
N TYR A 59 16.31 11.37 6.00
CA TYR A 59 15.94 11.87 4.67
C TYR A 59 15.70 13.39 4.66
N ARG A 60 15.01 13.92 5.68
CA ARG A 60 14.77 15.37 5.79
C ARG A 60 16.05 16.17 5.95
N ARG A 61 16.98 15.70 6.79
CA ARG A 61 18.27 16.37 6.98
C ARG A 61 19.08 16.38 5.69
N ASP A 62 19.08 15.26 4.96
CA ASP A 62 19.86 15.11 3.73
C ASP A 62 19.29 15.92 2.56
N ASN A 63 18.02 16.34 2.65
CA ASN A 63 17.31 17.11 1.61
C ASN A 63 16.84 18.49 2.09
N ASP A 64 17.33 18.98 3.24
CA ASP A 64 16.98 20.28 3.85
C ASP A 64 15.47 20.54 4.01
N ILE A 65 14.70 19.50 4.35
CA ILE A 65 13.24 19.59 4.53
C ILE A 65 12.92 19.90 6.01
N PRO A 66 12.21 21.00 6.32
CA PRO A 66 11.86 21.35 7.70
C PRO A 66 10.95 20.32 8.37
N PHE A 67 11.30 19.95 9.61
CA PHE A 67 10.45 19.05 10.42
C PHE A 67 9.05 19.63 10.67
N SER A 68 8.94 20.95 10.78
CA SER A 68 7.71 21.67 11.11
C SER A 68 6.62 21.59 10.04
N TRP A 69 6.92 21.10 8.84
CA TRP A 69 5.91 20.94 7.79
C TRP A 69 4.92 19.81 8.10
N GLY A 70 5.37 18.77 8.81
CA GLY A 70 4.54 17.59 9.05
C GLY A 70 4.26 16.77 7.79
N THR A 71 3.29 15.88 7.89
CA THR A 71 2.75 15.12 6.77
C THR A 71 1.23 15.15 6.82
N ALA A 72 0.58 15.12 5.66
CA ALA A 72 -0.88 15.00 5.55
C ALA A 72 -1.29 13.51 5.47
N VAL A 73 -2.59 13.25 5.64
CA VAL A 73 -3.18 11.93 5.39
C VAL A 73 -4.25 12.09 4.31
N ASN A 74 -4.08 11.37 3.20
CA ASN A 74 -5.06 11.30 2.13
C ASN A 74 -5.95 10.07 2.36
N VAL A 75 -7.27 10.30 2.44
CA VAL A 75 -8.27 9.23 2.54
C VAL A 75 -9.11 9.28 1.26
N GLN A 76 -9.13 8.17 0.53
CA GLN A 76 -9.76 8.08 -0.78
C GLN A 76 -10.67 6.86 -0.84
N SER A 77 -11.74 6.93 -1.63
CA SER A 77 -12.53 5.76 -1.96
C SER A 77 -11.70 4.80 -2.81
N MET A 78 -11.77 3.50 -2.49
CA MET A 78 -11.09 2.47 -3.27
C MET A 78 -11.72 2.31 -4.65
N ALA A 79 -10.88 1.99 -5.63
CA ALA A 79 -11.23 1.45 -6.94
C ALA A 79 -10.36 0.21 -7.16
N PHE A 80 -10.89 -0.80 -7.84
CA PHE A 80 -10.28 -2.14 -7.88
C PHE A 80 -9.85 -2.50 -9.30
N GLY A 81 -8.55 -2.70 -9.50
CA GLY A 81 -7.98 -3.19 -10.76
C GLY A 81 -7.94 -4.72 -10.87
N ASN A 82 -8.29 -5.43 -9.79
CA ASN A 82 -8.17 -6.89 -9.61
C ASN A 82 -9.54 -7.59 -9.51
N MET A 83 -10.57 -7.06 -10.18
CA MET A 83 -11.92 -7.65 -10.21
C MET A 83 -12.18 -8.57 -11.42
N GLY A 84 -11.16 -8.81 -12.25
CA GLY A 84 -11.27 -9.58 -13.48
C GLY A 84 -10.38 -9.04 -14.59
N ASP A 85 -10.41 -9.72 -15.74
CA ASP A 85 -9.52 -9.43 -16.87
C ASP A 85 -9.90 -8.14 -17.64
N ASP A 86 -11.06 -7.56 -17.35
CA ASP A 86 -11.51 -6.24 -17.85
C ASP A 86 -11.12 -5.07 -16.93
N CYS A 87 -10.43 -5.36 -15.83
CA CYS A 87 -9.93 -4.39 -14.86
C CYS A 87 -8.38 -4.34 -14.89
N GLY A 88 -7.80 -3.26 -14.38
CA GLY A 88 -6.34 -3.20 -14.20
C GLY A 88 -5.86 -1.90 -13.59
N THR A 89 -4.55 -1.79 -13.45
CA THR A 89 -3.85 -0.65 -12.87
C THR A 89 -2.59 -0.33 -13.68
N GLY A 90 -2.12 0.91 -13.64
CA GLY A 90 -0.89 1.28 -14.34
C GLY A 90 -0.35 2.64 -13.94
N VAL A 91 0.89 2.88 -14.33
CA VAL A 91 1.61 4.14 -14.12
C VAL A 91 2.12 4.63 -15.46
N ALA A 92 1.91 5.91 -15.75
CA ALA A 92 2.39 6.51 -16.98
C ALA A 92 2.94 7.92 -16.75
N PHE A 93 3.99 8.24 -17.51
CA PHE A 93 4.53 9.58 -17.69
C PHE A 93 4.03 10.15 -19.02
N THR A 94 3.66 11.43 -19.00
CA THR A 94 3.18 12.14 -20.20
C THR A 94 4.29 12.39 -21.24
N ARG A 95 5.54 12.18 -20.86
CA ARG A 95 6.77 12.25 -21.65
C ARG A 95 7.75 11.20 -21.16
N ASP A 96 8.74 10.86 -21.96
CA ASP A 96 9.86 10.01 -21.53
C ASP A 96 10.64 10.71 -20.39
N PRO A 97 10.71 10.13 -19.17
CA PRO A 97 11.39 10.73 -18.03
C PRO A 97 12.92 10.71 -18.14
N ALA A 98 13.50 9.86 -19.01
CA ALA A 98 14.94 9.78 -19.24
C ALA A 98 15.42 10.71 -20.36
N THR A 99 14.64 10.86 -21.44
CA THR A 99 15.04 11.65 -22.63
C THR A 99 14.29 12.96 -22.81
N GLY A 100 13.11 13.12 -22.22
CA GLY A 100 12.21 14.26 -22.42
C GLY A 100 11.39 14.23 -23.71
N GLU A 101 11.50 13.15 -24.50
CA GLU A 101 10.72 12.96 -25.72
C GLU A 101 9.21 13.08 -25.43
N LYS A 102 8.48 13.80 -26.29
CA LYS A 102 7.03 14.01 -26.15
C LYS A 102 6.25 12.76 -26.59
N LYS A 103 6.35 11.69 -25.80
CA LYS A 103 5.65 10.41 -26.00
C LYS A 103 5.18 9.87 -24.65
N LEU A 104 3.98 9.26 -24.63
CA LEU A 104 3.48 8.55 -23.46
C LEU A 104 4.36 7.33 -23.18
N MET A 105 4.85 7.20 -21.94
CA MET A 105 5.64 6.05 -21.48
C MET A 105 5.02 5.52 -20.18
N GLY A 106 4.79 4.22 -20.07
CA GLY A 106 4.20 3.64 -18.87
C GLY A 106 4.03 2.14 -18.95
N GLU A 107 3.58 1.57 -17.84
CA GLU A 107 3.32 0.15 -17.65
C GLU A 107 1.90 -0.05 -17.10
N PHE A 108 1.28 -1.18 -17.45
CA PHE A 108 -0.08 -1.51 -17.05
C PHE A 108 -0.19 -3.02 -16.85
N LEU A 109 -0.94 -3.42 -15.82
CA LEU A 109 -1.24 -4.81 -15.49
C LEU A 109 -2.75 -5.01 -15.43
N THR A 110 -3.24 -6.05 -16.12
CA THR A 110 -4.62 -6.52 -16.06
C THR A 110 -4.85 -7.36 -14.80
N ASN A 111 -6.04 -7.28 -14.22
CA ASN A 111 -6.44 -8.05 -13.04
C ASN A 111 -5.44 -7.95 -11.87
N ALA A 112 -4.96 -6.74 -11.61
CA ALA A 112 -3.92 -6.44 -10.64
C ALA A 112 -4.26 -5.17 -9.84
N GLN A 113 -3.66 -5.00 -8.66
CA GLN A 113 -3.78 -3.79 -7.86
C GLN A 113 -2.48 -2.99 -7.89
N GLY A 114 -2.50 -1.71 -7.50
CA GLY A 114 -1.31 -0.84 -7.58
C GLY A 114 -0.10 -1.31 -6.76
N GLU A 115 -0.27 -2.29 -5.88
CA GLU A 115 0.82 -2.94 -5.14
C GLU A 115 1.58 -3.96 -6.01
N ASP A 116 0.99 -4.44 -7.09
CA ASP A 116 1.55 -5.41 -8.03
C ASP A 116 2.31 -4.75 -9.19
N VAL A 117 2.17 -3.42 -9.36
CA VAL A 117 2.88 -2.60 -10.37
C VAL A 117 4.21 -2.13 -9.80
#